data_AF-A0A242U6Q8-F1
#
_entry.id   AF-A0A242U6Q8-F1
#
_cell.length_a   1.000
_cell.length_b   1.000
_cell.length_c   1.000
_cell.angle_alpha   90.00
_cell.angle_beta   90.00
_cell.angle_gamma   90.00
#
_symmetry.space_group_name_H-M   'P 1'
#
loop_
_entity.id
_entity.type
_entity.pdbx_description
1 polymer ?
#
loop_
_entity_poly.entity_id
_entity_poly.type
_entity_poly.pdbx_seq_one_letter_code
_entity_poly.pdbx_strand_id
1 'polypeptide(L)'
;MLQNNYLNPIISAILKTNIILKGRACGRTTISFIGICSSRLPMLQWDYSKDFCFNPKNINKISDRKLRKACYQSFALYKKSFKPRPIPKLKIFKDEWHASIAEATKKAAKRFSDTADAMAYAFHSSNYFKNQYSCAWDLAAVEE
;
A
#
# COMPACT_ATOMS: atom_id res chain seq x y z
N MET A 1 1.09 -0.91 -15.48
CA MET A 1 0.07 0.09 -15.90
C MET A 1 0.68 1.48 -15.86
N LEU A 2 0.95 2.06 -17.03
CA LEU A 2 1.43 3.44 -17.15
C LEU A 2 0.35 4.39 -16.62
N GLN A 3 0.69 5.14 -15.57
CA GLN A 3 -0.18 6.18 -15.05
C GLN A 3 -0.11 7.38 -15.99
N ASN A 4 -1.10 7.53 -16.89
CA ASN A 4 -1.25 8.68 -17.80
C ASN A 4 -1.52 10.02 -17.08
N ASN A 5 -1.27 10.10 -15.77
CA ASN A 5 -1.45 11.28 -14.94
C ASN A 5 -0.61 12.47 -15.42
N TYR A 6 0.48 12.22 -16.17
CA TYR A 6 1.29 13.29 -16.75
C TYR A 6 0.52 14.12 -17.78
N LEU A 7 -0.58 13.62 -18.36
CA LEU A 7 -1.42 14.36 -19.31
C LEU A 7 -2.40 15.35 -18.64
N ASN A 8 -2.57 15.30 -17.32
CA ASN A 8 -3.51 16.16 -16.58
C ASN A 8 -3.37 17.67 -16.89
N PRO A 9 -2.16 18.25 -17.02
CA PRO A 9 -2.01 19.66 -17.36
C PRO A 9 -2.58 20.01 -18.74
N ILE A 10 -2.40 19.13 -19.73
CA ILE A 10 -2.90 19.33 -21.10
C ILE A 10 -4.42 19.27 -21.10
N ILE A 11 -4.98 18.25 -20.45
CA ILE A 11 -6.43 18.04 -20.38
C ILE A 11 -7.09 19.23 -19.67
N SER A 12 -6.49 19.69 -18.57
CA SER A 12 -6.99 20.84 -17.82
C SER A 12 -6.93 22.14 -18.61
N ALA A 13 -5.88 22.32 -19.43
CA ALA A 13 -5.76 23.48 -20.30
C ALA A 13 -6.78 23.48 -21.44
N ILE A 14 -7.09 22.31 -22.03
CA ILE A 14 -8.08 22.18 -23.10
C ILE A 14 -9.50 22.41 -22.58
N LEU A 15 -9.84 21.77 -21.46
CA LEU A 15 -11.20 21.80 -20.91
C LEU A 15 -11.47 23.00 -19.99
N LYS A 16 -10.43 23.79 -19.68
CA LYS A 16 -10.47 24.92 -18.73
C LYS A 16 -10.98 24.53 -17.34
N THR A 17 -10.82 23.26 -16.98
CA THR A 17 -11.28 22.66 -15.72
C THR A 17 -10.13 21.87 -15.09
N ASN A 18 -10.03 21.86 -13.76
CA ASN A 18 -9.01 21.09 -13.05
C ASN A 18 -9.38 19.59 -13.02
N ILE A 19 -9.06 18.86 -14.09
CA ILE A 19 -9.34 17.43 -14.20
C ILE A 19 -8.13 16.65 -13.71
N ILE A 20 -8.38 15.74 -12.77
CA ILE A 20 -7.38 14.83 -12.22
C ILE A 20 -7.70 13.42 -12.70
N LEU A 21 -6.97 12.92 -13.71
CA LEU A 21 -7.02 11.50 -14.03
C LEU A 21 -6.37 10.73 -12.89
N LYS A 22 -7.16 9.94 -12.14
CA LYS A 22 -6.66 8.98 -11.15
C LYS A 22 -6.69 7.58 -11.78
N GLY A 23 -5.51 6.96 -11.87
CA GLY A 23 -5.21 5.76 -12.65
C GLY A 23 -5.83 4.42 -12.22
N ARG A 24 -7.06 4.38 -11.71
CA ARG A 24 -7.74 3.10 -11.37
C ARG A 24 -9.14 2.89 -11.94
N ALA A 25 -9.90 3.93 -12.28
CA ALA A 25 -11.33 3.79 -12.61
C ALA A 25 -11.78 4.44 -13.94
N CYS A 26 -10.85 4.95 -14.75
CA CYS A 26 -11.19 5.88 -15.83
C CYS A 26 -10.83 5.36 -17.23
N GLY A 27 -10.92 4.06 -17.51
CA GLY A 27 -10.55 3.51 -18.84
C GLY A 27 -11.27 4.18 -20.01
N ARG A 28 -12.61 4.32 -19.94
CA ARG A 28 -13.39 4.99 -21.00
C ARG A 28 -13.09 6.49 -21.11
N THR A 29 -13.00 7.18 -19.99
CA THR A 29 -12.74 8.63 -19.97
C THR A 29 -11.31 8.94 -20.43
N THR A 30 -10.31 8.13 -20.07
CA THR A 30 -8.94 8.29 -20.56
C THR A 30 -8.84 8.16 -22.07
N ILE A 31 -9.56 7.21 -22.68
CA ILE A 31 -9.59 7.02 -24.14
C ILE A 31 -10.22 8.25 -24.82
N SER A 32 -11.33 8.75 -24.30
CA SER A 32 -11.98 9.96 -24.82
C SER A 32 -11.08 11.19 -24.72
N PHE A 33 -10.40 11.40 -23.59
CA PHE A 33 -9.49 12.54 -23.42
C PHE A 33 -8.25 12.45 -24.31
N ILE A 34 -7.75 11.23 -24.54
CA ILE A 34 -6.67 10.97 -25.48
C ILE A 34 -7.07 11.42 -26.91
N GLY A 35 -8.26 11.01 -27.38
CA GLY A 35 -8.77 11.44 -28.69
C GLY A 35 -8.93 12.95 -28.82
N ILE A 36 -9.42 13.61 -27.76
CA ILE A 36 -9.57 15.07 -27.71
C ILE A 36 -8.19 15.78 -27.75
N CYS A 37 -7.17 15.23 -27.09
CA CYS A 37 -5.83 15.79 -27.14
C CYS A 37 -5.22 15.66 -28.55
N SER A 38 -5.44 14.53 -29.21
CA SER A 38 -4.99 14.32 -30.60
C SER A 38 -5.62 15.31 -31.58
N SER A 39 -6.94 15.51 -31.49
CA SER A 39 -7.66 16.40 -32.39
C SER A 39 -7.34 17.88 -32.17
N ARG A 40 -7.12 18.30 -30.92
CA ARG A 40 -6.78 19.69 -30.59
C ARG A 40 -5.31 20.03 -30.82
N LEU A 41 -4.43 19.05 -30.69
CA LEU A 41 -2.97 19.24 -30.79
C LEU A 41 -2.35 18.24 -31.78
N PRO A 42 -2.78 18.22 -33.06
CA PRO A 42 -2.27 17.24 -34.03
C PRO A 42 -0.76 17.42 -34.30
N MET A 43 -0.26 18.64 -34.13
CA MET A 43 1.15 19.00 -34.34
C MET A 43 2.13 18.22 -33.46
N LEU A 44 1.67 17.69 -32.32
CA LEU A 44 2.49 16.96 -31.38
C LEU A 44 2.85 15.54 -31.85
N GLN A 45 2.24 15.05 -32.94
CA GLN A 45 2.44 13.70 -33.49
C GLN A 45 2.25 12.64 -32.40
N TRP A 46 0.99 12.44 -32.02
CA TRP A 46 0.64 11.53 -30.95
C TRP A 46 0.88 10.07 -31.34
N ASP A 47 1.51 9.33 -30.44
CA ASP A 47 1.75 7.89 -30.58
C ASP A 47 1.50 7.21 -29.23
N TYR A 48 0.31 6.61 -29.10
CA TYR A 48 -0.14 5.99 -27.86
C TYR A 48 0.45 4.60 -27.62
N SER A 49 1.22 4.06 -28.57
CA SER A 49 1.95 2.80 -28.37
C SER A 49 3.19 2.98 -27.48
N LYS A 50 3.66 4.22 -27.33
CA LYS A 50 4.87 4.58 -26.57
C LYS A 50 4.54 4.95 -25.12
N ASP A 51 5.52 4.76 -24.23
CA ASP A 51 5.46 5.19 -22.82
C ASP A 51 5.16 6.69 -22.64
N PHE A 52 5.65 7.52 -23.57
CA PHE A 52 5.32 8.94 -23.67
C PHE A 52 4.63 9.23 -25.00
N CYS A 53 3.38 9.66 -24.92
CA CYS A 53 2.47 9.64 -26.07
C CYS A 53 2.67 10.74 -27.13
N PHE A 54 3.66 11.62 -27.02
CA PHE A 54 3.86 12.68 -28.02
C PHE A 54 5.31 13.14 -28.12
N ASN A 55 5.70 13.77 -29.23
CA ASN A 55 7.07 14.23 -29.42
C ASN A 55 7.30 15.62 -28.79
N PRO A 56 8.16 15.75 -27.76
CA PRO A 56 8.37 17.04 -27.08
C PRO A 56 9.06 18.08 -27.97
N LYS A 57 9.76 17.66 -29.04
CA LYS A 57 10.38 18.59 -29.99
C LYS A 57 9.35 19.44 -30.74
N ASN A 58 8.13 18.95 -30.88
CA ASN A 58 7.04 19.63 -31.59
C ASN A 58 6.25 20.61 -30.71
N ILE A 59 6.54 20.72 -29.40
CA ILE A 59 5.82 21.63 -28.50
C ILE A 59 5.97 23.10 -28.94
N ASN A 60 7.10 23.47 -29.52
CA ASN A 60 7.36 24.82 -30.03
C ASN A 60 6.39 25.24 -31.17
N LYS A 61 5.80 24.29 -31.89
CA LYS A 61 4.84 24.54 -32.98
C LYS A 61 3.46 24.99 -32.48
N ILE A 62 3.17 24.79 -31.18
CA ILE A 62 1.89 25.20 -30.59
C ILE A 62 1.85 26.74 -30.49
N SER A 63 0.93 27.38 -31.19
CA SER A 63 0.77 28.84 -31.18
C SER A 63 0.34 29.37 -29.80
N ASP A 64 -0.61 28.72 -29.14
CA ASP A 64 -1.13 29.14 -27.84
C ASP A 64 -0.12 28.92 -26.71
N ARG A 65 0.27 30.03 -26.05
CA ARG A 65 1.21 30.05 -24.93
C ARG A 65 0.73 29.19 -23.74
N LYS A 66 -0.57 29.17 -23.45
CA LYS A 66 -1.12 28.42 -22.30
C LYS A 66 -0.99 26.92 -22.54
N LEU A 67 -1.41 26.46 -23.72
CA LEU A 67 -1.27 25.06 -24.14
C LEU A 67 0.19 24.63 -24.24
N ARG A 68 1.07 25.50 -24.77
CA ARG A 68 2.51 25.24 -24.83
C ARG A 68 3.10 25.02 -23.44
N LYS A 69 2.75 25.86 -22.46
CA LYS A 69 3.18 25.72 -21.06
C LYS A 69 2.67 24.40 -20.44
N ALA A 70 1.42 24.04 -20.71
CA ALA A 70 0.84 22.77 -20.24
C ALA A 70 1.58 21.55 -20.82
N CYS A 71 1.98 21.60 -22.09
CA CYS A 71 2.76 20.53 -22.73
C CYS A 71 4.18 20.41 -22.15
N TYR A 72 4.82 21.53 -21.79
CA TYR A 72 6.10 21.47 -21.08
C TYR A 72 5.94 20.91 -19.65
N GLN A 73 4.86 21.26 -18.96
CA GLN A 73 4.56 20.73 -17.64
C GLN A 73 4.30 19.22 -17.68
N SER A 74 3.52 18.73 -18.65
CA SER A 74 3.28 17.29 -18.81
C SER A 74 4.57 16.52 -19.09
N PHE A 75 5.46 17.05 -19.94
CA PHE A 75 6.78 16.46 -20.17
C PHE A 75 7.66 16.43 -18.91
N ALA A 76 7.64 17.51 -18.12
CA ALA A 76 8.37 17.55 -16.85
C ALA A 76 7.84 16.54 -15.82
N LEU A 77 6.51 16.34 -15.76
CA LEU A 77 5.89 15.33 -14.91
C LEU A 77 6.26 13.91 -15.33
N TYR A 78 6.26 13.63 -16.63
CA TYR A 78 6.72 12.34 -17.17
C TYR A 78 8.18 12.04 -16.78
N LYS A 79 9.08 13.02 -16.93
CA LYS A 79 10.47 12.87 -16.49
C LYS A 79 10.60 12.62 -14.99
N LYS A 80 9.74 13.23 -14.17
CA LYS A 80 9.73 13.01 -12.71
C LYS A 80 9.22 11.62 -12.34
N SER A 81 8.28 11.04 -13.08
CA SER A 81 7.79 9.68 -12.80
C SER A 81 8.83 8.60 -13.07
N PHE A 82 9.78 8.84 -13.98
CA PHE A 82 10.84 7.87 -14.29
C PHE A 82 11.98 7.85 -13.26
N LYS A 83 12.11 8.90 -12.43
CA LYS A 83 13.12 8.90 -11.38
C LYS A 83 12.69 7.91 -10.28
N PRO A 84 13.57 7.01 -9.81
CA PRO A 84 13.27 6.20 -8.64
C PRO A 84 12.92 7.15 -7.50
N ARG A 85 11.68 7.05 -7.01
CA ARG A 85 11.29 7.82 -5.82
C ARG A 85 12.19 7.31 -4.69
N PRO A 86 12.79 8.20 -3.89
CA PRO A 86 13.51 7.76 -2.71
C PRO A 86 12.55 6.89 -1.90
N ILE A 87 12.96 5.65 -1.63
CA ILE A 87 12.23 4.73 -0.76
C ILE A 87 11.99 5.51 0.54
N PRO A 88 10.75 5.63 1.02
CA PRO A 88 10.49 6.34 2.26
C PRO A 88 11.37 5.70 3.34
N LYS A 89 12.38 6.43 3.79
CA LYS A 89 13.23 5.99 4.90
C LYS A 89 12.30 5.87 6.09
N LEU A 90 12.00 4.65 6.51
CA LEU A 90 11.33 4.40 7.78
C LEU A 90 12.17 5.08 8.85
N LYS A 91 11.69 6.20 9.40
CA LYS A 91 12.29 6.85 10.56
C LYS A 91 11.93 6.03 11.80
N ILE A 92 12.50 4.82 11.90
CA ILE A 92 12.48 4.08 13.15
C ILE A 92 13.64 4.66 13.95
N PHE A 93 13.32 5.49 14.95
CA PHE A 93 14.33 5.91 15.91
C PHE A 93 14.86 4.65 16.58
N LYS A 94 16.17 4.42 16.50
CA LYS A 94 16.84 3.21 17.00
C LYS A 94 16.44 2.90 18.45
N ASP A 95 16.19 3.94 19.23
CA ASP A 95 15.82 3.85 20.65
C ASP A 95 14.38 3.38 20.87
N GLU A 96 13.43 3.72 19.99
CA GLU A 96 12.04 3.24 20.06
C GLU A 96 11.95 1.74 19.77
N TRP A 97 12.81 1.23 18.88
CA TRP A 97 12.86 -0.19 18.54
C TRP A 97 13.33 -1.05 19.72
N HIS A 98 14.35 -0.60 20.44
CA HIS A 98 14.85 -1.32 21.62
C HIS A 98 13.82 -1.33 22.76
N ALA A 99 13.13 -0.22 23.02
CA ALA A 99 12.07 -0.15 24.02
C ALA A 99 10.88 -1.08 23.66
N SER A 100 10.42 -1.02 22.40
CA SER A 100 9.33 -1.85 21.88
C SER A 100 9.62 -3.36 22.02
N ILE A 101 10.82 -3.80 21.64
CA ILE A 101 11.22 -5.21 21.76
C ILE A 101 11.35 -5.62 23.23
N ALA A 102 11.88 -4.76 24.09
CA ALA A 102 12.01 -5.05 25.52
C ALA A 102 10.63 -5.20 26.20
N GLU A 103 9.66 -4.38 25.85
CA GLU A 103 8.28 -4.51 26.36
C GLU A 103 7.58 -5.78 25.82
N ALA A 104 7.76 -6.08 24.53
CA ALA A 104 7.19 -7.28 23.92
C ALA A 104 7.76 -8.58 24.54
N THR A 105 9.07 -8.62 24.78
CA THR A 105 9.74 -9.77 25.41
C THR A 105 9.33 -9.95 26.87
N LYS A 106 9.24 -8.87 27.66
CA LYS A 106 8.72 -8.91 29.04
C LYS A 106 7.28 -9.45 29.10
N LYS A 107 6.41 -8.97 28.21
CA LYS A 107 5.00 -9.42 28.16
C LYS A 107 4.88 -10.88 27.74
N ALA A 108 5.72 -11.34 26.81
CA ALA A 108 5.77 -12.74 26.43
C ALA A 108 6.24 -13.63 27.60
N ALA A 109 7.34 -13.26 28.27
CA ALA A 109 7.87 -13.99 29.43
C ALA A 109 6.83 -14.11 30.55
N LYS A 110 6.10 -13.03 30.86
CA LYS A 110 5.02 -13.05 31.85
C LYS A 110 3.91 -14.03 31.45
N ARG A 111 3.46 -14.00 30.19
CA ARG A 111 2.45 -14.96 29.71
C ARG A 111 2.92 -16.40 29.84
N PHE A 112 4.17 -16.70 29.49
CA PHE A 112 4.70 -18.06 29.66
C PHE A 112 4.70 -18.50 31.13
N SER A 113 5.11 -17.62 32.05
CA SER A 113 5.06 -17.87 33.49
C SER A 113 3.63 -18.15 33.97
N ASP A 114 2.68 -17.28 33.64
CA ASP A 114 1.28 -17.42 34.04
C ASP A 114 0.67 -18.72 33.50
N THR A 115 1.06 -19.13 32.29
CA THR A 115 0.58 -20.39 31.68
C THR A 115 1.20 -21.62 32.35
N ALA A 116 2.49 -21.55 32.71
CA ALA A 116 3.18 -22.63 33.43
C ALA A 116 2.59 -22.83 34.83
N ASP A 117 2.31 -21.76 35.56
CA ASP A 117 1.68 -21.81 36.88
C ASP A 117 0.27 -22.42 36.81
N ALA A 118 -0.52 -22.03 35.80
CA ALA A 118 -1.84 -22.62 35.58
C ALA A 118 -1.78 -24.13 35.28
N MET A 119 -0.81 -24.57 34.47
CA MET A 119 -0.60 -25.99 34.18
C MET A 119 -0.14 -26.76 35.42
N ALA A 120 0.78 -26.19 36.22
CA ALA A 120 1.24 -26.80 37.45
C ALA A 120 0.08 -26.98 38.46
N TYR A 121 -0.76 -25.96 38.61
CA TYR A 121 -1.94 -26.03 39.47
C TYR A 121 -2.95 -27.09 38.97
N ALA A 122 -3.22 -27.14 37.67
CA ALA A 122 -4.12 -28.15 37.07
C ALA A 122 -3.59 -29.58 37.27
N PHE A 123 -2.28 -29.79 37.13
CA PHE A 123 -1.66 -31.09 37.36
C PHE A 123 -1.68 -31.49 38.84
N HIS A 124 -1.37 -30.56 39.73
CA HIS A 124 -1.36 -30.82 41.17
C HIS A 124 -2.77 -31.09 41.72
N SER A 125 -3.77 -30.34 41.26
CA SER A 125 -5.18 -30.58 41.61
C SER A 125 -5.69 -31.90 41.05
N SER A 126 -5.32 -32.27 39.83
CA SER A 126 -5.64 -33.58 39.26
C SER A 126 -5.02 -34.73 40.07
N ASN A 127 -3.75 -34.62 40.45
CA ASN A 127 -3.09 -35.65 41.28
C ASN A 127 -3.67 -35.72 42.69
N TYR A 128 -4.00 -34.58 43.28
CA TYR A 128 -4.67 -34.53 44.58
C TYR A 128 -6.05 -35.20 44.51
N PHE A 129 -6.85 -34.89 43.47
CA PHE A 129 -8.14 -35.54 43.25
C PHE A 129 -8.00 -37.06 43.05
N LYS A 130 -7.05 -37.50 42.22
CA LYS A 130 -6.75 -38.93 42.06
C LYS A 130 -6.42 -39.57 43.40
N ASN A 131 -5.45 -39.03 44.14
CA ASN A 131 -5.04 -39.61 45.43
C ASN A 131 -6.18 -39.68 46.45
N GLN A 132 -7.10 -38.72 46.47
CA GLN A 132 -8.23 -38.72 47.42
C GLN A 132 -9.40 -39.60 47.00
N TYR A 133 -9.68 -39.71 45.69
CA TYR A 133 -10.94 -40.29 45.21
C TYR A 133 -10.76 -41.53 44.32
N SER A 134 -9.55 -41.84 43.82
CA SER A 134 -9.34 -43.04 42.99
C SER A 134 -9.23 -44.33 43.80
N CYS A 135 -8.83 -44.25 45.08
CA CYS A 135 -8.80 -45.42 45.98
C CYS A 135 -10.17 -45.77 46.59
N ALA A 136 -11.18 -44.91 46.43
CA ALA A 136 -12.51 -45.13 47.02
C ALA A 136 -13.43 -46.02 46.17
N TRP A 137 -13.06 -46.35 44.94
CA TRP A 137 -13.88 -47.18 44.03
C TRP A 137 -13.58 -48.68 44.11
N ASP A 138 -12.56 -49.11 44.87
CA ASP A 138 -12.22 -50.53 45.07
C ASP A 138 -12.93 -51.17 46.29
N LEU A 139 -13.91 -50.49 46.91
CA LEU A 139 -14.66 -51.02 48.06
C LEU A 139 -15.93 -51.82 47.68
N ALA A 140 -16.13 -52.17 46.41
CA ALA A 140 -17.29 -52.95 45.95
C ALA A 140 -17.00 -54.43 45.65
N ALA A 141 -15.94 -55.01 46.23
CA ALA A 141 -15.54 -56.39 45.96
C ALA A 141 -15.21 -57.20 47.24
N VAL A 142 -15.99 -57.08 48.32
CA VAL A 142 -16.03 -58.10 49.39
C VAL A 142 -17.41 -58.13 50.04
N GLU A 143 -18.36 -58.84 49.43
CA GLU A 143 -19.48 -59.49 50.14
C GLU A 143 -19.74 -60.84 49.46
N GLU A 144 -19.09 -61.90 49.95
CA GLU A 144 -19.55 -63.29 49.93
C GLU A 144 -19.30 -63.91 51.31
#